data_AF-A0A9D6QM47-F1
#
_entry.id   AF-A0A9D6QM47-F1
#
_cell.length_a   1.000
_cell.length_b   1.000
_cell.length_c   1.000
_cell.angle_alpha   90.00
_cell.angle_beta   90.00
_cell.angle_gamma   90.00
#
_symmetry.space_group_name_H-M   'P 1'
#
loop_
_entity.id
_entity.type
_entity.pdbx_description
1 polymer ?
#
loop_
_entity_poly.entity_id
_entity_poly.type
_entity_poly.pdbx_seq_one_letter_code
_entity_poly.pdbx_strand_id
1 'polypeptide(L)'
;MTTHPLKLKHPVVLVHGLGGRSSYGPFDYFHGLPALLREAGNEVLIPNLTPFHTMETRARQLKEQIQAALPEGQVNLVSHSFGGLDARYLAANFGFTERVASVTTIGAPNRGTVVADIILGLVPDSTFHAMDFLLAPIGNSARPYQQITSKFCAEQMPTVAPMMPSVGYFSATSVIRTPVVTNALPLFWVPHRIITRYEGENDGFVSEHSAKFGTHICTHYGDHYAQIGQFLGRSRGLDYLKFYSEIFERLKREGF
;
A
#
# COMPACT_ATOMS: atom_id res chain seq x y z
N MET A 1 14.04 -10.51 20.23
CA MET A 1 13.84 -10.27 18.79
C MET A 1 14.30 -8.86 18.51
N THR A 2 15.16 -8.66 17.52
CA THR A 2 15.77 -7.37 17.21
C THR A 2 14.73 -6.42 16.63
N THR A 3 14.55 -5.26 17.25
CA THR A 3 13.64 -4.19 16.80
C THR A 3 14.15 -3.43 15.57
N HIS A 4 15.25 -3.88 14.97
CA HIS A 4 15.88 -3.26 13.81
C HIS A 4 15.65 -4.12 12.57
N PRO A 5 15.27 -3.52 11.42
CA PRO A 5 15.07 -4.26 10.19
C PRO A 5 16.38 -4.92 9.74
N LEU A 6 16.25 -6.00 8.98
CA LEU A 6 17.40 -6.76 8.48
C LEU A 6 17.87 -6.24 7.13
N LYS A 7 19.15 -6.47 6.79
CA LYS A 7 19.63 -6.31 5.41
C LYS A 7 19.02 -7.39 4.50
N LEU A 8 18.35 -6.95 3.43
CA LEU A 8 17.83 -7.79 2.35
C LEU A 8 18.86 -7.95 1.22
N LYS A 9 18.59 -8.89 0.31
CA LYS A 9 19.43 -9.12 -0.88
C LYS A 9 19.24 -8.04 -1.94
N HIS A 10 18.01 -7.59 -2.15
CA HIS A 10 17.64 -6.59 -3.14
C HIS A 10 17.26 -5.24 -2.51
N PRO A 11 17.50 -4.10 -3.19
CA PRO A 11 17.06 -2.78 -2.72
C PRO A 11 15.57 -2.74 -2.39
N VAL A 12 15.21 -1.91 -1.40
CA VAL A 12 13.82 -1.76 -0.93
C VAL A 12 13.21 -0.50 -1.51
N VAL A 13 12.08 -0.64 -2.20
CA VAL A 13 11.30 0.49 -2.71
C VAL A 13 10.01 0.61 -1.89
N LEU A 14 9.89 1.69 -1.12
CA LEU A 14 8.76 1.96 -0.23
C LEU A 14 7.67 2.75 -0.95
N VAL A 15 6.61 2.08 -1.41
CA VAL A 15 5.57 2.68 -2.27
C VAL A 15 4.36 3.13 -1.46
N HIS A 16 4.10 4.44 -1.43
CA HIS A 16 2.97 5.04 -0.70
C HIS A 16 1.63 4.88 -1.44
N GLY A 17 0.52 4.94 -0.72
CA GLY A 17 -0.84 4.91 -1.28
C GLY A 17 -1.40 6.26 -1.72
N LEU A 18 -2.74 6.31 -1.92
CA LEU A 18 -3.47 7.52 -2.30
C LEU A 18 -3.36 8.61 -1.25
N GLY A 19 -3.34 9.87 -1.71
CA GLY A 19 -3.10 11.03 -0.88
C GLY A 19 -1.67 11.15 -0.35
N GLY A 20 -0.88 10.07 -0.45
CA GLY A 20 0.53 9.95 -0.09
C GLY A 20 1.44 10.85 -0.93
N ARG A 21 2.54 11.29 -0.33
CA ARG A 21 3.77 11.77 -0.99
C ARG A 21 4.95 11.31 -0.14
N SER A 22 6.17 11.33 -0.69
CA SER A 22 7.35 10.83 0.04
C SER A 22 7.55 11.52 1.40
N SER A 23 7.29 12.83 1.48
CA SER A 23 7.22 13.60 2.73
C SER A 23 6.20 14.74 2.66
N TYR A 24 5.60 15.09 3.81
CA TYR A 24 4.75 16.28 4.00
C TYR A 24 5.49 17.37 4.76
N GLY A 25 6.71 17.73 4.35
CA GLY A 25 7.56 18.63 5.12
C GLY A 25 8.30 17.85 6.21
N PRO A 26 8.11 18.12 7.52
CA PRO A 26 8.83 17.42 8.59
C PRO A 26 8.32 15.98 8.85
N PHE A 27 7.35 15.49 8.06
CA PHE A 27 6.67 14.22 8.29
C PHE A 27 6.84 13.28 7.10
N ASP A 28 7.45 12.12 7.33
CA ASP A 28 7.56 11.05 6.33
C ASP A 28 6.29 10.21 6.27
N TYR A 29 5.92 9.71 5.08
CA TYR A 29 4.79 8.78 4.93
C TYR A 29 5.04 7.50 5.76
N PHE A 30 6.21 6.88 5.56
CA PHE A 30 6.70 5.76 6.37
C PHE A 30 7.52 6.31 7.52
N HIS A 31 6.91 6.49 8.69
CA HIS A 31 7.55 7.20 9.80
C HIS A 31 8.81 6.47 10.30
N GLY A 32 9.99 7.08 10.16
CA GLY A 32 11.28 6.56 10.68
C GLY A 32 11.81 5.28 10.03
N LEU A 33 10.97 4.50 9.34
CA LEU A 33 11.32 3.23 8.71
C LEU A 33 12.47 3.35 7.68
N PRO A 34 12.49 4.36 6.78
CA PRO A 34 13.58 4.46 5.81
C PRO A 34 14.96 4.66 6.45
N ALA A 35 15.05 5.42 7.54
CA ALA A 35 16.30 5.63 8.27
C ALA A 35 16.77 4.31 8.89
N LEU A 36 15.88 3.58 9.57
CA LEU A 36 16.18 2.28 10.16
C LEU A 36 16.63 1.24 9.12
N LEU A 37 15.99 1.22 7.95
CA LEU A 37 16.39 0.32 6.86
C LEU A 37 17.78 0.65 6.32
N ARG A 38 18.11 1.94 6.18
CA ARG A 38 19.45 2.39 5.74
C ARG A 38 20.52 2.09 6.79
N GLU A 39 20.23 2.29 8.07
CA GLU A 39 21.12 1.92 9.18
C GLU A 39 21.41 0.42 9.20
N ALA A 40 20.43 -0.42 8.83
CA ALA A 40 20.62 -1.86 8.65
C ALA A 40 21.41 -2.24 7.38
N GLY A 41 21.83 -1.26 6.58
CA GLY A 41 22.63 -1.47 5.37
C GLY A 41 21.82 -1.80 4.11
N ASN A 42 20.52 -1.49 4.09
CA ASN A 42 19.71 -1.58 2.88
C ASN A 42 19.85 -0.33 2.01
N GLU A 43 19.81 -0.54 0.70
CA GLU A 43 19.54 0.54 -0.25
C GLU A 43 18.02 0.79 -0.30
N VAL A 44 17.60 2.04 -0.12
CA VAL A 44 16.18 2.38 0.08
C VAL A 44 15.77 3.56 -0.81
N LEU A 45 14.80 3.30 -1.69
CA LEU A 45 14.13 4.30 -2.52
C LEU A 45 12.71 4.57 -1.99
N ILE A 46 12.34 5.84 -1.90
CA ILE A 46 10.97 6.28 -1.58
C ILE A 46 10.48 7.12 -2.76
N PRO A 47 9.78 6.51 -3.73
CA PRO A 47 9.27 7.24 -4.89
C PRO A 47 8.26 8.31 -4.46
N ASN A 48 8.27 9.45 -5.15
CA ASN A 48 7.26 10.49 -5.00
C ASN A 48 6.26 10.37 -6.15
N LEU A 49 5.11 9.74 -5.91
CA LEU A 49 4.08 9.49 -6.91
C LEU A 49 2.96 10.53 -6.80
N THR A 50 2.28 10.82 -7.90
CA THR A 50 1.11 11.71 -7.89
C THR A 50 0.06 11.20 -6.89
N PRO A 51 -0.43 12.03 -5.95
CA PRO A 51 -1.22 11.57 -4.80
C PRO A 51 -2.58 10.98 -5.19
N PHE A 52 -3.23 11.50 -6.23
CA PHE A 52 -4.53 11.01 -6.70
C PHE A 52 -4.48 10.81 -8.21
N HIS A 53 -4.09 9.62 -8.65
CA HIS A 53 -4.16 9.26 -10.06
C HIS A 53 -4.29 7.75 -10.22
N THR A 54 -4.60 7.30 -11.44
CA THR A 54 -4.74 5.89 -11.78
C THR A 54 -3.45 5.09 -11.56
N MET A 55 -3.58 3.78 -11.32
CA MET A 55 -2.45 2.89 -11.08
C MET A 55 -1.47 2.83 -12.26
N GLU A 56 -1.95 2.97 -13.50
CA GLU A 56 -1.13 2.96 -14.71
C GLU A 56 -0.16 4.14 -14.74
N THR A 57 -0.64 5.32 -14.32
CA THR A 57 0.16 6.55 -14.30
C THR A 57 1.16 6.50 -13.15
N ARG A 58 0.70 6.10 -11.96
CA ARG A 58 1.55 5.98 -10.77
C ARG A 58 2.61 4.88 -10.93
N ALA A 59 2.27 3.75 -11.54
CA ALA A 59 3.21 2.68 -11.86
C ALA A 59 4.24 3.09 -12.91
N ARG A 60 3.88 3.96 -13.87
CA ARG A 60 4.85 4.54 -14.82
C ARG A 60 5.85 5.47 -14.11
N GLN A 61 5.37 6.36 -13.25
CA GLN A 61 6.23 7.21 -12.42
C GLN A 61 7.13 6.38 -11.50
N LEU A 62 6.59 5.30 -10.92
CA LEU A 62 7.33 4.35 -10.09
C LEU A 62 8.47 3.70 -10.88
N LYS A 63 8.17 3.20 -12.10
CA LYS A 63 9.18 2.64 -13.00
C LYS A 63 10.31 3.62 -13.28
N GLU A 64 9.97 4.83 -13.71
CA GLU A 64 10.95 5.86 -14.08
C GLU A 64 11.89 6.19 -12.91
N GLN A 65 11.35 6.33 -11.70
CA GLN A 65 12.14 6.62 -10.51
C GLN A 65 13.01 5.44 -10.07
N ILE A 66 12.52 4.19 -10.19
CA ILE A 66 13.35 3.01 -9.94
C ILE A 66 14.49 2.95 -10.96
N GLN A 67 14.23 3.15 -12.25
CA GLN A 67 15.28 3.10 -13.28
C GLN A 67 16.33 4.20 -13.09
N ALA A 68 15.93 5.39 -12.65
CA ALA A 68 16.85 6.49 -12.41
C ALA A 68 17.74 6.27 -11.16
N ALA A 69 17.16 5.75 -10.07
CA ALA A 69 17.88 5.63 -8.79
C ALA A 69 18.57 4.26 -8.62
N LEU A 70 18.01 3.21 -9.20
CA LEU A 70 18.42 1.81 -9.09
C LEU A 70 18.49 1.21 -10.50
N PRO A 71 19.48 1.59 -11.34
CA PRO A 71 19.48 1.26 -12.77
C PRO A 71 19.59 -0.24 -13.05
N GLU A 72 20.26 -0.99 -12.17
CA GLU A 72 20.57 -2.41 -12.34
C GLU A 72 19.91 -3.29 -11.28
N GLY A 73 19.80 -4.60 -11.58
CA GLY A 73 19.33 -5.61 -10.64
C GLY A 73 17.85 -5.53 -10.26
N GLN A 74 17.38 -6.53 -9.51
CA GLN A 74 15.99 -6.58 -9.05
C GLN A 74 15.78 -5.74 -7.79
N VAL A 75 14.53 -5.33 -7.54
CA VAL A 75 14.10 -4.59 -6.33
C VAL A 75 12.97 -5.30 -5.59
N ASN A 76 12.87 -5.07 -4.28
CA ASN A 76 11.75 -5.44 -3.43
C ASN A 76 10.76 -4.28 -3.32
N LEU A 77 9.55 -4.43 -3.86
CA LEU A 77 8.48 -3.45 -3.72
C LEU A 77 7.73 -3.70 -2.41
N VAL A 78 7.89 -2.83 -1.42
CA VAL A 78 7.14 -2.87 -0.15
C VAL A 78 6.17 -1.70 -0.15
N SER A 79 4.88 -2.00 -0.17
CA SER A 79 3.87 -1.07 -0.67
C SER A 79 2.67 -1.02 0.24
N HIS A 80 2.15 0.18 0.50
CA HIS A 80 1.03 0.41 1.42
C HIS A 80 -0.23 0.87 0.68
N SER A 81 -1.38 0.37 1.10
CA SER A 81 -2.70 0.79 0.60
C SER A 81 -2.75 0.69 -0.93
N PHE A 82 -3.18 1.75 -1.63
CA PHE A 82 -3.19 1.80 -3.10
C PHE A 82 -1.83 1.57 -3.76
N GLY A 83 -0.73 1.85 -3.06
CA GLY A 83 0.63 1.56 -3.53
C GLY A 83 0.84 0.07 -3.81
N GLY A 84 0.09 -0.81 -3.15
CA GLY A 84 0.08 -2.24 -3.44
C GLY A 84 -0.48 -2.58 -4.81
N LEU A 85 -1.50 -1.84 -5.27
CA LEU A 85 -2.03 -2.02 -6.63
C LEU A 85 -1.06 -1.45 -7.66
N ASP A 86 -0.43 -0.31 -7.39
CA ASP A 86 0.63 0.26 -8.24
C ASP A 86 1.80 -0.73 -8.43
N ALA A 87 2.27 -1.34 -7.33
CA ALA A 87 3.37 -2.29 -7.34
C ALA A 87 3.02 -3.58 -8.10
N ARG A 88 1.82 -4.11 -7.89
CA ARG A 88 1.31 -5.28 -8.64
C ARG A 88 1.20 -4.96 -10.13
N TYR A 89 0.66 -3.81 -10.48
CA TYR A 89 0.54 -3.36 -11.87
C TYR A 89 1.92 -3.24 -12.52
N LEU A 90 2.88 -2.58 -11.87
CA LEU A 90 4.25 -2.46 -12.38
C LEU A 90 4.90 -3.83 -12.60
N ALA A 91 4.76 -4.77 -11.65
CA ALA A 91 5.35 -6.10 -11.75
C ALA A 91 4.87 -6.87 -12.98
N ALA A 92 3.62 -6.67 -13.41
CA ALA A 92 3.04 -7.35 -14.57
C ALA A 92 3.17 -6.57 -15.90
N ASN A 93 3.55 -5.28 -15.87
CA ASN A 93 3.47 -4.41 -17.02
C ASN A 93 4.81 -3.72 -17.34
N PHE A 94 4.81 -2.95 -18.43
CA PHE A 94 5.92 -2.09 -18.84
C PHE A 94 7.27 -2.82 -19.04
N GLY A 95 7.26 -4.14 -19.24
CA GLY A 95 8.46 -4.96 -19.34
C GLY A 95 9.30 -4.94 -18.06
N PHE A 96 8.68 -4.70 -16.89
CA PHE A 96 9.41 -4.49 -15.63
C PHE A 96 9.46 -5.74 -14.74
N THR A 97 8.84 -6.84 -15.14
CA THR A 97 8.77 -8.10 -14.37
C THR A 97 10.14 -8.57 -13.90
N GLU A 98 11.12 -8.65 -14.80
CA GLU A 98 12.49 -9.12 -14.49
C GLU A 98 13.28 -8.16 -13.58
N ARG A 99 12.75 -6.95 -13.33
CA ARG A 99 13.32 -5.97 -12.39
C ARG A 99 12.69 -6.06 -11.00
N VAL A 100 11.68 -6.89 -10.80
CA VAL A 100 10.98 -7.04 -9.51
C VAL A 100 11.32 -8.40 -8.89
N ALA A 101 11.95 -8.39 -7.71
CA ALA A 101 12.22 -9.61 -6.96
C ALA A 101 10.97 -10.03 -6.16
N SER A 102 10.36 -9.08 -5.46
CA SER A 102 9.15 -9.31 -4.68
C SER A 102 8.20 -8.11 -4.65
N VAL A 103 6.92 -8.40 -4.42
CA VAL A 103 5.87 -7.43 -4.10
C VAL A 103 5.26 -7.80 -2.77
N THR A 104 5.44 -6.93 -1.77
CA THR A 104 4.77 -7.01 -0.48
C THR A 104 3.72 -5.91 -0.38
N THR A 105 2.45 -6.30 -0.25
CA THR A 105 1.33 -5.37 -0.07
C THR A 105 0.95 -5.26 1.41
N ILE A 106 0.76 -4.04 1.90
CA ILE A 106 0.45 -3.73 3.30
C ILE A 106 -0.90 -3.01 3.32
N GLY A 107 -1.95 -3.66 3.83
CA GLY A 107 -3.30 -3.10 3.88
C GLY A 107 -3.86 -2.68 2.51
N ALA A 108 -3.39 -3.29 1.42
CA ALA A 108 -3.82 -2.90 0.08
C ALA A 108 -5.22 -3.45 -0.23
N PRO A 109 -6.12 -2.71 -0.90
CA PRO A 109 -7.43 -3.20 -1.29
C PRO A 109 -7.30 -4.17 -2.49
N ASN A 110 -6.65 -5.33 -2.30
CA ASN A 110 -6.37 -6.27 -3.39
C ASN A 110 -7.65 -6.87 -3.99
N ARG A 111 -8.76 -6.85 -3.25
CA ARG A 111 -10.12 -7.20 -3.70
C ARG A 111 -11.09 -6.02 -3.61
N GLY A 112 -10.57 -4.79 -3.55
CA GLY A 112 -11.36 -3.57 -3.41
C GLY A 112 -11.74 -3.25 -1.97
N THR A 113 -12.57 -2.22 -1.78
CA THR A 113 -13.15 -1.87 -0.49
C THR A 113 -14.59 -1.42 -0.66
N VAL A 114 -15.46 -1.95 0.20
CA VAL A 114 -16.87 -1.52 0.29
C VAL A 114 -17.03 -0.02 0.54
N VAL A 115 -16.04 0.65 1.14
CA VAL A 115 -16.06 2.11 1.33
C VAL A 115 -16.08 2.81 -0.03
N ALA A 116 -15.26 2.36 -0.98
CA ALA A 116 -15.26 2.91 -2.34
C ALA A 116 -16.55 2.56 -3.08
N ASP A 117 -17.06 1.34 -2.95
CA ASP A 117 -18.33 0.93 -3.56
C ASP A 117 -19.49 1.84 -3.11
N ILE A 118 -19.55 2.18 -1.82
CA ILE A 118 -20.57 3.09 -1.28
C ILE A 118 -20.37 4.51 -1.79
N ILE A 119 -19.13 5.02 -1.80
CA ILE A 119 -18.85 6.38 -2.32
C ILE A 119 -19.30 6.49 -3.77
N LEU A 120 -18.97 5.51 -4.62
CA LEU A 120 -19.36 5.52 -6.02
C LEU A 120 -20.86 5.29 -6.23
N GLY A 121 -21.52 4.51 -5.37
CA GLY A 121 -22.97 4.34 -5.43
C GLY A 121 -23.78 5.58 -5.02
N LEU A 122 -23.21 6.45 -4.18
CA LEU A 122 -23.86 7.66 -3.68
C LEU A 122 -23.55 8.91 -4.52
N VAL A 123 -22.41 8.94 -5.20
CA VAL A 123 -21.92 10.10 -5.95
C VAL A 123 -22.20 9.91 -7.45
N PRO A 124 -22.95 10.80 -8.11
CA PRO A 124 -23.22 10.69 -9.55
C PRO A 124 -21.93 10.70 -10.38
N ASP A 125 -21.91 9.94 -11.48
CA ASP A 125 -20.75 9.90 -12.41
C ASP A 125 -20.35 11.29 -12.92
N SER A 126 -21.33 12.18 -13.13
CA SER A 126 -21.08 13.58 -13.53
C SER A 126 -20.25 14.34 -12.50
N THR A 127 -20.36 14.02 -11.21
CA THR A 127 -19.54 14.60 -10.15
C THR A 127 -18.10 14.13 -10.26
N PHE A 128 -17.85 12.84 -10.53
CA PHE A 128 -16.48 12.35 -10.76
C PHE A 128 -15.85 12.97 -12.00
N HIS A 129 -16.61 13.14 -13.09
CA HIS A 129 -16.12 13.84 -14.28
C HIS A 129 -15.79 15.31 -14.01
N ALA A 130 -16.61 16.02 -13.24
CA ALA A 130 -16.33 17.38 -12.83
C ALA A 130 -15.09 17.46 -11.93
N MET A 131 -14.94 16.54 -10.98
CA MET A 131 -13.74 16.44 -10.14
C MET A 131 -12.49 16.17 -10.98
N ASP A 132 -12.54 15.23 -11.92
CA ASP A 132 -11.44 14.96 -12.86
C ASP A 132 -11.04 16.22 -13.62
N PHE A 133 -12.01 16.94 -14.19
CA PHE A 133 -11.76 18.18 -14.93
C PHE A 133 -11.09 19.26 -14.06
N LEU A 134 -11.55 19.41 -12.81
CA LEU A 134 -11.01 20.39 -11.86
C LEU A 134 -9.62 20.00 -11.32
N LEU A 135 -9.34 18.70 -11.19
CA LEU A 135 -8.09 18.18 -10.65
C LEU A 135 -7.00 18.02 -11.71
N ALA A 136 -7.36 17.93 -13.00
CA ALA A 136 -6.41 17.74 -14.09
C ALA A 136 -5.31 18.81 -14.18
N PRO A 137 -5.57 20.12 -13.98
CA PRO A 137 -4.53 21.15 -14.03
C PRO A 137 -3.43 21.00 -12.97
N ILE A 138 -3.73 20.35 -11.84
CA ILE A 138 -2.75 20.04 -10.78
C ILE A 138 -2.24 18.60 -10.87
N GLY A 139 -2.50 17.92 -11.98
CA GLY A 139 -2.03 16.56 -12.27
C GLY A 139 -2.78 15.46 -11.50
N ASN A 140 -3.96 15.72 -10.95
CA ASN A 140 -4.74 14.74 -10.19
C ASN A 140 -5.99 14.27 -10.96
N SER A 141 -6.54 13.15 -10.50
CA SER A 141 -7.76 12.51 -11.01
C SER A 141 -8.52 11.83 -9.87
N ALA A 142 -9.85 11.76 -10.00
CA ALA A 142 -10.74 11.01 -9.12
C ALA A 142 -10.91 9.53 -9.55
N ARG A 143 -10.45 9.15 -10.75
CA ARG A 143 -10.45 7.75 -11.25
C ARG A 143 -9.84 6.69 -10.33
N PRO A 144 -8.79 6.94 -9.50
CA PRO A 144 -8.32 5.91 -8.58
C PRO A 144 -9.41 5.34 -7.65
N TYR A 145 -10.46 6.11 -7.32
CA TYR A 145 -11.57 5.59 -6.51
C TYR A 145 -12.33 4.45 -7.21
N GLN A 146 -12.42 4.48 -8.55
CA GLN A 146 -12.97 3.37 -9.33
C GLN A 146 -12.08 2.14 -9.26
N GLN A 147 -10.76 2.32 -9.23
CA GLN A 147 -9.76 1.24 -9.24
C GLN A 147 -9.60 0.51 -7.90
N ILE A 148 -10.26 0.99 -6.84
CA ILE A 148 -10.32 0.34 -5.52
C ILE A 148 -11.73 -0.18 -5.18
N THR A 149 -12.65 -0.19 -6.14
CA THR A 149 -13.95 -0.84 -5.97
C THR A 149 -13.83 -2.35 -5.98
N SER A 150 -14.73 -3.04 -5.30
CA SER A 150 -14.78 -4.50 -5.30
C SER A 150 -15.01 -5.04 -6.71
N LYS A 151 -15.84 -4.35 -7.50
CA LYS A 151 -16.10 -4.70 -8.90
C LYS A 151 -14.83 -4.61 -9.76
N PHE A 152 -14.13 -3.48 -9.74
CA PHE A 152 -12.91 -3.33 -10.54
C PHE A 152 -11.86 -4.35 -10.13
N CYS A 153 -11.65 -4.54 -8.82
CA CYS A 153 -10.65 -5.49 -8.34
C CYS A 153 -11.01 -6.95 -8.68
N ALA A 154 -12.28 -7.33 -8.70
CA ALA A 154 -12.69 -8.67 -9.10
C ALA A 154 -12.59 -8.89 -10.62
N GLU A 155 -13.01 -7.92 -11.42
CA GLU A 155 -13.16 -8.09 -12.87
C GLU A 155 -11.89 -7.75 -13.67
N GLN A 156 -11.09 -6.77 -13.21
CA GLN A 156 -10.00 -6.19 -14.00
C GLN A 156 -8.62 -6.62 -13.48
N MET A 157 -8.40 -6.62 -12.16
CA MET A 157 -7.07 -6.91 -11.58
C MET A 157 -6.47 -8.27 -11.97
N PRO A 158 -7.23 -9.37 -12.10
CA PRO A 158 -6.67 -10.64 -12.57
C PRO A 158 -6.02 -10.54 -13.96
N THR A 159 -6.52 -9.64 -14.81
CA THR A 159 -6.04 -9.44 -16.18
C THR A 159 -4.95 -8.37 -16.25
N VAL A 160 -5.14 -7.23 -15.58
CA VAL A 160 -4.22 -6.09 -15.70
C VAL A 160 -3.02 -6.16 -14.77
N ALA A 161 -3.10 -6.93 -13.69
CA ALA A 161 -2.03 -7.11 -12.71
C ALA A 161 -2.01 -8.54 -12.13
N PRO A 162 -1.83 -9.57 -13.00
CA PRO A 162 -1.68 -10.95 -12.58
C PRO A 162 -0.42 -11.17 -11.72
N MET A 163 -0.37 -12.29 -11.01
CA MET A 163 0.86 -12.72 -10.36
C MET A 163 1.84 -13.24 -11.41
N MET A 164 3.03 -12.66 -11.45
CA MET A 164 4.12 -13.10 -12.33
C MET A 164 4.90 -14.25 -11.70
N PRO A 165 5.13 -15.38 -12.40
CA PRO A 165 5.78 -16.55 -11.82
C PRO A 165 7.20 -16.32 -11.25
N SER A 166 7.94 -15.36 -11.80
CA SER A 166 9.29 -15.00 -11.35
C SER A 166 9.34 -14.03 -10.15
N VAL A 167 8.17 -13.58 -9.67
CA VAL A 167 8.06 -12.57 -8.61
C VAL A 167 7.48 -13.18 -7.34
N GLY A 168 8.11 -12.93 -6.19
CA GLY A 168 7.55 -13.31 -4.88
C GLY A 168 6.42 -12.37 -4.47
N TYR A 169 5.24 -12.89 -4.11
CA TYR A 169 4.10 -12.07 -3.66
C TYR A 169 3.74 -12.34 -2.21
N PHE A 170 3.69 -11.26 -1.44
CA PHE A 170 3.38 -11.28 -0.01
C PHE A 170 2.33 -10.25 0.35
N SER A 171 1.69 -10.48 1.50
CA SER A 171 0.85 -9.47 2.13
C SER A 171 1.03 -9.44 3.63
N ALA A 172 0.83 -8.28 4.21
CA ALA A 172 0.66 -8.08 5.64
C ALA A 172 -0.47 -7.07 5.86
N THR A 173 -1.12 -7.10 7.02
CA THR A 173 -2.17 -6.12 7.31
C THR A 173 -2.32 -5.92 8.81
N SER A 174 -3.24 -5.03 9.19
CA SER A 174 -3.72 -4.92 10.56
C SER A 174 -5.23 -4.88 10.60
N VAL A 175 -5.80 -5.04 11.81
CA VAL A 175 -7.23 -4.90 12.07
C VAL A 175 -7.45 -4.08 13.33
N ILE A 176 -8.48 -3.24 13.36
CA ILE A 176 -8.80 -2.41 14.52
C ILE A 176 -9.49 -3.26 15.59
N ARG A 177 -8.97 -3.25 16.83
CA ARG A 177 -9.68 -3.85 17.97
C ARG A 177 -10.94 -3.06 18.33
N THR A 178 -12.01 -3.78 18.66
CA THR A 178 -13.18 -3.18 19.32
C THR A 178 -12.83 -2.86 20.80
N PRO A 179 -13.20 -1.67 21.33
CA PRO A 179 -13.98 -0.62 20.67
C PRO A 179 -13.11 0.30 19.79
N VAL A 180 -13.63 0.65 18.60
CA VAL A 180 -12.93 1.48 17.60
C VAL A 180 -12.51 2.86 18.13
N VAL A 181 -13.31 3.44 19.04
CA VAL A 181 -13.09 4.80 19.57
C VAL A 181 -11.81 4.92 20.40
N THR A 182 -11.34 3.81 21.00
CA THR A 182 -10.08 3.78 21.77
C THR A 182 -8.90 3.30 20.95
N ASN A 183 -9.13 2.54 19.87
CA ASN A 183 -8.09 1.83 19.15
C ASN A 183 -7.79 2.39 17.75
N ALA A 184 -8.51 3.44 17.30
CA ALA A 184 -8.28 4.04 15.99
C ALA A 184 -8.48 5.56 16.00
N LEU A 185 -7.90 6.25 15.02
CA LEU A 185 -8.19 7.67 14.77
C LEU A 185 -9.67 7.90 14.41
N PRO A 186 -10.27 9.06 14.75
CA PRO A 186 -11.68 9.36 14.48
C PRO A 186 -12.13 9.16 13.04
N LEU A 187 -11.24 9.42 12.07
CA LEU A 187 -11.54 9.25 10.65
C LEU A 187 -11.89 7.81 10.27
N PHE A 188 -11.43 6.82 11.03
CA PHE A 188 -11.69 5.40 10.79
C PHE A 188 -12.96 4.89 11.47
N TRP A 189 -13.60 5.67 12.35
CA TRP A 189 -14.69 5.17 13.19
C TRP A 189 -15.93 4.75 12.39
N VAL A 190 -16.33 5.57 11.42
CA VAL A 190 -17.49 5.31 10.56
C VAL A 190 -17.14 4.26 9.50
N PRO A 191 -16.06 4.42 8.70
CA PRO A 191 -15.64 3.40 7.75
C PRO A 191 -15.45 2.00 8.38
N HIS A 192 -14.82 1.90 9.55
CA HIS A 192 -14.63 0.62 10.24
C HIS A 192 -15.96 -0.07 10.55
N ARG A 193 -16.97 0.66 11.03
CA ARG A 193 -18.30 0.10 11.32
C ARG A 193 -19.00 -0.41 10.06
N ILE A 194 -18.86 0.33 8.97
CA ILE A 194 -19.38 -0.07 7.66
C ILE A 194 -18.69 -1.36 7.22
N ILE A 195 -17.37 -1.38 7.12
CA ILE A 195 -16.62 -2.56 6.66
C ILE A 195 -16.90 -3.76 7.57
N THR A 196 -16.95 -3.58 8.89
CA THR A 196 -17.30 -4.66 9.85
C THR A 196 -18.64 -5.31 9.51
N ARG A 197 -19.62 -4.52 9.07
CA ARG A 197 -20.96 -5.02 8.73
C ARG A 197 -21.00 -5.85 7.44
N TYR A 198 -20.10 -5.58 6.49
CA TYR A 198 -20.09 -6.20 5.16
C TYR A 198 -18.98 -7.27 4.99
N GLU A 199 -17.80 -7.04 5.55
CA GLU A 199 -16.58 -7.81 5.28
C GLU A 199 -15.87 -8.30 6.56
N GLY A 200 -16.30 -7.85 7.75
CA GLY A 200 -15.73 -8.26 9.04
C GLY A 200 -14.49 -7.44 9.44
N GLU A 201 -13.50 -8.12 10.03
CA GLU A 201 -12.30 -7.48 10.59
C GLU A 201 -11.57 -6.60 9.55
N ASN A 202 -11.17 -5.40 9.94
CA ASN A 202 -10.64 -4.39 9.02
C ASN A 202 -9.80 -3.31 9.72
N ASP A 203 -8.98 -2.62 8.95
CA ASP A 203 -8.10 -1.53 9.42
C ASP A 203 -8.75 -0.13 9.38
N GLY A 204 -10.05 -0.07 9.09
CA GLY A 204 -10.79 1.17 8.91
C GLY A 204 -10.93 1.63 7.46
N PHE A 205 -10.17 1.12 6.51
CA PHE A 205 -10.41 1.38 5.08
C PHE A 205 -10.47 0.11 4.23
N VAL A 206 -9.79 -0.95 4.64
CA VAL A 206 -9.68 -2.20 3.92
C VAL A 206 -9.92 -3.36 4.89
N SER A 207 -10.74 -4.33 4.50
CA SER A 207 -10.90 -5.56 5.26
C SER A 207 -9.65 -6.43 5.24
N GLU A 208 -9.46 -7.24 6.28
CA GLU A 208 -8.40 -8.23 6.33
C GLU A 208 -8.47 -9.19 5.14
N HIS A 209 -9.70 -9.59 4.75
CA HIS A 209 -9.94 -10.43 3.59
C HIS A 209 -9.50 -9.77 2.28
N SER A 210 -9.81 -8.49 2.08
CA SER A 210 -9.34 -7.77 0.89
C SER A 210 -7.83 -7.54 0.90
N ALA A 211 -7.23 -7.31 2.07
CA ALA A 211 -5.80 -7.08 2.21
C ALA A 211 -4.93 -8.31 1.90
N LYS A 212 -5.40 -9.52 2.23
CA LYS A 212 -4.63 -10.77 2.03
C LYS A 212 -4.39 -11.08 0.55
N PHE A 213 -3.13 -11.13 0.15
CA PHE A 213 -2.70 -11.46 -1.22
C PHE A 213 -1.38 -12.25 -1.22
N GLY A 214 -1.21 -13.15 -2.19
CA GLY A 214 -0.07 -14.06 -2.22
C GLY A 214 0.10 -14.83 -0.91
N THR A 215 1.34 -14.94 -0.44
CA THR A 215 1.63 -15.51 0.88
C THR A 215 1.42 -14.45 1.95
N HIS A 216 0.38 -14.61 2.76
CA HIS A 216 0.12 -13.72 3.88
C HIS A 216 1.12 -13.97 5.03
N ILE A 217 1.79 -12.91 5.48
CA ILE A 217 2.85 -12.94 6.49
C ILE A 217 2.24 -12.83 7.88
N CYS A 218 1.53 -11.74 8.15
CA CYS A 218 0.96 -11.46 9.46
C CYS A 218 -0.20 -10.48 9.39
N THR A 219 -1.08 -10.60 10.39
CA THR A 219 -2.09 -9.61 10.74
C THR A 219 -1.86 -9.18 12.18
N HIS A 220 -1.66 -7.88 12.40
CA HIS A 220 -1.53 -7.29 13.73
C HIS A 220 -2.74 -6.40 14.07
N TYR A 221 -2.73 -5.76 15.22
CA TYR A 221 -3.78 -4.82 15.60
C TYR A 221 -3.36 -3.38 15.34
N GLY A 222 -4.19 -2.62 14.65
CA GLY A 222 -3.91 -1.24 14.25
C GLY A 222 -4.93 -0.73 13.24
N ASP A 223 -5.05 0.60 13.14
CA ASP A 223 -5.75 1.23 12.03
C ASP A 223 -4.86 1.34 10.79
N HIS A 224 -5.44 1.75 9.67
CA HIS A 224 -4.76 1.82 8.38
C HIS A 224 -3.49 2.69 8.42
N TYR A 225 -3.47 3.74 9.24
CA TYR A 225 -2.31 4.63 9.36
C TYR A 225 -1.26 4.10 10.34
N ALA A 226 -1.67 3.30 11.32
CA ALA A 226 -0.75 2.61 12.21
C ALA A 226 0.25 1.74 11.42
N GLN A 227 -0.16 1.14 10.30
CA GLN A 227 0.66 0.28 9.42
C GLN A 227 1.92 0.97 8.88
N ILE A 228 1.92 2.31 8.79
CA ILE A 228 3.05 3.13 8.33
C ILE A 228 3.68 3.95 9.46
N GLY A 229 3.39 3.59 10.70
CA GLY A 229 3.89 4.26 11.91
C GLY A 229 3.26 5.63 12.15
N GLN A 230 2.09 5.91 11.57
CA GLN A 230 1.37 7.17 11.80
C GLN A 230 0.32 7.02 12.91
N PHE A 231 0.06 8.05 13.72
CA PHE A 231 0.66 9.39 13.65
C PHE A 231 1.94 9.50 14.52
N LEU A 232 3.07 9.86 13.92
CA LEU A 232 4.37 10.12 14.59
C LEU A 232 4.86 9.00 15.53
N GLY A 233 4.81 7.76 15.07
CA GLY A 233 5.24 6.59 15.83
C GLY A 233 4.27 6.19 16.96
N ARG A 234 3.20 6.96 17.18
CA ARG A 234 2.12 6.61 18.12
C ARG A 234 0.99 5.91 17.37
N SER A 235 1.32 4.75 16.82
CA SER A 235 0.37 3.83 16.23
C SER A 235 -0.50 3.22 17.34
N ARG A 236 -1.77 3.65 17.44
CA ARG A 236 -2.73 3.22 18.47
C ARG A 236 -2.97 1.71 18.43
N GLY A 237 -2.09 0.94 19.07
CA GLY A 237 -2.20 -0.52 19.20
C GLY A 237 -1.26 -1.36 18.31
N LEU A 238 -0.55 -0.75 17.35
CA LEU A 238 0.41 -1.46 16.50
C LEU A 238 1.85 -1.14 16.91
N ASP A 239 2.65 -2.15 17.20
CA ASP A 239 4.10 -2.01 17.15
C ASP A 239 4.53 -2.14 15.68
N TYR A 240 4.54 -1.00 14.96
CA TYR A 240 4.77 -1.02 13.52
C TYR A 240 6.21 -1.44 13.17
N LEU A 241 7.18 -1.25 14.08
CA LEU A 241 8.55 -1.71 13.86
C LEU A 241 8.65 -3.22 13.96
N LYS A 242 7.99 -3.84 14.94
CA LYS A 242 7.86 -5.30 15.00
C LYS A 242 7.11 -5.85 13.78
N PHE A 243 6.04 -5.17 13.37
CA PHE A 243 5.28 -5.51 12.16
C PHE A 243 6.17 -5.55 10.91
N TYR A 244 6.97 -4.51 10.67
CA TYR A 244 7.93 -4.51 9.56
C TYR A 244 9.06 -5.54 9.76
N SER A 245 9.55 -5.73 10.99
CA SER A 245 10.57 -6.74 11.28
C SER A 245 10.14 -8.13 10.82
N GLU A 246 8.90 -8.55 11.10
CA GLU A 246 8.35 -9.83 10.63
C GLU A 246 8.29 -9.94 9.10
N ILE A 247 7.94 -8.83 8.41
CA ILE A 247 7.96 -8.74 6.95
C ILE A 247 9.38 -8.94 6.41
N PHE A 248 10.35 -8.17 6.92
CA PHE A 248 11.74 -8.23 6.45
C PHE A 248 12.42 -9.56 6.80
N GLU A 249 12.10 -10.17 7.94
CA GLU A 249 12.52 -11.53 8.29
C GLU A 249 11.99 -12.56 7.29
N ARG A 250 10.72 -12.44 6.89
CA ARG A 250 10.13 -13.31 5.88
C ARG A 250 10.84 -13.17 4.54
N LEU A 251 11.00 -11.94 4.05
CA LEU A 251 11.63 -11.66 2.75
C LEU A 251 13.07 -12.19 2.72
N LYS A 252 13.85 -11.91 3.76
CA LYS A 252 15.24 -12.39 3.87
C LYS A 252 15.32 -13.92 3.87
N ARG A 253 14.42 -14.59 4.60
CA ARG A 253 14.39 -16.07 4.68
C ARG A 253 14.10 -16.72 3.33
N GLU A 254 13.29 -16.07 2.50
CA GLU A 254 12.99 -16.55 1.14
C GLU A 254 14.00 -16.08 0.08
N GLY A 255 15.06 -15.38 0.49
CA GLY A 255 16.17 -15.00 -0.39
C GLY A 255 15.93 -13.71 -1.18
N PHE A 256 15.02 -12.86 -0.72
CA PHE A 256 14.75 -11.52 -1.27
C PHE A 256 15.59 -10.42 -0.61
#